data_AF-A0A450VP95-F1
#
_entry.id   AF-A0A450VP95-F1
#
_cell.length_a   1.000
_cell.length_b   1.000
_cell.length_c   1.000
_cell.angle_alpha   90.00
_cell.angle_beta   90.00
_cell.angle_gamma   90.00
#
_symmetry.space_group_name_H-M   'P 1'
#
loop_
_entity.id
_entity.type
_entity.pdbx_description
1 polymer ?
#
loop_
_entity_poly.entity_id
_entity_poly.type
_entity_poly.pdbx_seq_one_letter_code
_entity_poly.pdbx_strand_id
1 'polypeptide(L)'
;MGIFQNIAKRFFRQAIPLSAHVEFVENIQAADPQEVLEKLAGIPIQTWNYKFEDAAIRHMGPMAQDFYGAFGLGNTDKAIFHMDAIGVCLASIKGLKQLVEDQGRRIARNEERLEENARLIEQLQGDHGQGDS
;
A
#
# COMPACT_ATOMS: atom_id res chain seq x y z
N MET A 1 -16.72 14.54 43.41
CA MET A 1 -16.29 13.38 42.61
C MET A 1 -15.66 13.85 41.28
N GLY A 2 -14.58 14.64 41.30
CA GLY A 2 -14.06 15.30 40.07
C GLY A 2 -12.57 15.67 40.08
N ILE A 3 -11.84 15.31 41.14
CA ILE A 3 -10.40 15.61 41.25
C ILE A 3 -9.57 14.38 40.83
N PHE A 4 -10.06 13.16 41.11
CA PHE A 4 -9.38 11.91 40.76
C PHE A 4 -9.42 11.56 39.27
N GLN A 5 -10.40 12.04 38.50
CA GLN A 5 -10.44 11.85 37.03
C GLN A 5 -9.35 12.64 36.30
N ASN A 6 -8.91 13.78 36.85
CA ASN A 6 -7.88 14.62 36.23
C ASN A 6 -6.46 14.14 36.52
N ILE A 7 -6.24 13.44 37.64
CA ILE A 7 -4.93 12.86 37.97
C ILE A 7 -4.63 11.67 37.05
N ALA A 8 -5.61 10.79 36.81
CA ALA A 8 -5.46 9.64 35.91
C ALA A 8 -5.11 10.06 34.46
N LYS A 9 -5.75 11.12 33.93
CA LYS A 9 -5.42 11.68 32.60
C LYS A 9 -4.01 12.28 32.52
N ARG A 10 -3.46 12.76 33.63
CA ARG A 10 -2.15 13.43 33.66
C ARG A 10 -0.98 12.44 33.77
N PHE A 11 -1.23 11.23 34.29
CA PHE A 11 -0.23 10.16 34.37
C PHE A 11 -0.22 9.20 33.15
N PHE A 12 -1.24 9.23 32.30
CA PHE A 12 -1.27 8.45 31.05
C PHE A 12 -0.50 9.10 29.88
N ARG A 13 0.10 10.28 30.09
CA ARG A 13 0.69 11.09 29.01
C ARG A 13 2.17 10.80 28.73
N GLN A 14 2.73 9.72 29.26
CA GLN A 14 4.16 9.38 29.14
C GLN A 14 4.48 7.96 28.69
N ALA A 15 3.48 7.16 28.34
CA ALA A 15 3.70 5.93 27.59
C ALA A 15 3.06 6.12 26.22
N ILE A 16 3.84 6.02 25.14
CA ILE A 16 3.26 5.74 23.81
C ILE A 16 2.47 4.45 24.01
N PRO A 17 1.13 4.44 23.91
CA PRO A 17 0.40 3.20 24.08
C PRO A 17 0.89 2.26 22.98
N LEU A 18 1.48 1.12 23.39
CA LEU A 18 1.99 0.11 22.48
C LEU A 18 0.87 -0.48 21.60
N SER A 19 -0.39 -0.24 21.97
CA SER A 19 -1.58 -0.66 21.25
C SER A 19 -2.37 0.54 20.70
N ALA A 20 -2.71 0.48 19.41
CA ALA A 20 -3.72 1.36 18.79
C ALA A 20 -5.14 0.90 19.15
N HIS A 21 -5.43 0.74 20.45
CA HIS A 21 -6.76 0.34 20.92
C HIS A 21 -7.75 1.50 20.73
N VAL A 22 -8.98 1.18 20.30
CA VAL A 22 -10.01 2.17 19.91
C VAL A 22 -10.38 3.16 21.03
N GLU A 23 -10.18 2.81 22.29
CA GLU A 23 -10.41 3.71 23.43
C GLU A 23 -9.36 4.82 23.59
N PHE A 24 -8.19 4.66 22.96
CA PHE A 24 -7.07 5.60 23.06
C PHE A 24 -6.78 6.35 21.75
N VAL A 25 -7.60 6.12 20.71
CA VAL A 25 -7.46 6.77 19.41
C VAL A 25 -8.78 7.41 18.99
N GLU A 26 -8.71 8.45 18.18
CA GLU A 26 -9.85 9.16 17.65
C GLU A 26 -9.61 9.52 16.18
N ASN A 27 -10.65 10.02 15.49
CA ASN A 27 -10.59 10.41 14.07
C ASN A 27 -10.16 9.26 13.13
N ILE A 28 -10.63 8.03 13.42
CA ILE A 28 -10.31 6.84 12.63
C ILE A 28 -10.91 6.97 11.23
N GLN A 29 -10.05 6.87 10.21
CA GLN A 29 -10.44 6.90 8.80
C GLN A 29 -9.84 5.71 8.07
N ALA A 30 -10.56 5.21 7.06
CA ALA A 30 -10.03 4.18 6.19
C ALA A 30 -8.98 4.78 5.25
N ALA A 31 -7.83 4.13 5.11
CA ALA A 31 -6.88 4.43 4.07
C ALA A 31 -7.32 3.83 2.73
N ASP A 32 -7.07 4.53 1.62
CA ASP A 32 -7.22 3.97 0.28
C ASP A 32 -6.01 3.06 -0.04
N PRO A 33 -6.19 1.74 -0.19
CA PRO A 33 -5.09 0.84 -0.46
C PRO A 33 -4.38 1.09 -1.80
N GLN A 34 -5.08 1.56 -2.83
CA GLN A 34 -4.50 1.81 -4.16
C GLN A 34 -3.62 3.06 -4.14
N GLU A 35 -4.12 4.14 -3.55
CA GLU A 35 -3.34 5.38 -3.37
C GLU A 35 -2.08 5.11 -2.54
N VAL A 36 -2.19 4.33 -1.47
CA VAL A 36 -1.04 3.98 -0.62
C VAL A 36 -0.03 3.14 -1.39
N LEU A 37 -0.47 2.14 -2.17
CA LEU A 37 0.42 1.35 -3.02
C LEU A 37 1.16 2.23 -4.04
N GLU A 38 0.44 3.11 -4.74
CA GLU A 38 1.01 3.99 -5.76
C GLU A 38 2.07 4.93 -5.17
N LYS A 39 1.78 5.55 -4.02
CA LYS A 39 2.73 6.38 -3.30
C LYS A 39 3.95 5.57 -2.87
N LEU A 40 3.76 4.40 -2.25
CA LEU A 40 4.88 3.58 -1.80
C LEU A 40 5.76 3.11 -2.96
N ALA A 41 5.16 2.76 -4.10
CA ALA A 41 5.87 2.33 -5.30
C ALA A 41 6.78 3.44 -5.87
N GLY A 42 6.45 4.71 -5.61
CA GLY A 42 7.28 5.86 -5.99
C GLY A 42 8.45 6.15 -5.03
N ILE A 43 8.51 5.51 -3.87
CA ILE A 43 9.54 5.78 -2.86
C ILE A 43 10.73 4.81 -3.03
N PRO A 44 11.97 5.30 -3.10
CA PRO A 44 13.15 4.43 -3.12
C PRO A 44 13.30 3.60 -1.84
N ILE A 45 13.43 2.29 -1.99
CA ILE A 45 13.85 1.39 -0.91
C ILE A 45 15.34 1.13 -1.06
N GLN A 46 16.10 1.49 -0.03
CA GLN A 46 17.56 1.42 -0.04
C GLN A 46 18.05 0.63 1.16
N THR A 47 19.29 0.15 1.08
CA THR A 47 19.98 -0.36 2.27
C THR A 47 20.94 0.68 2.79
N TRP A 48 21.11 0.74 4.11
CA TRP A 48 21.96 1.71 4.79
C TRP A 48 22.44 1.13 6.12
N ASN A 49 23.40 1.79 6.76
CA ASN A 49 23.85 1.48 8.11
C ASN A 49 23.83 2.77 8.93
N TYR A 50 23.67 2.67 10.25
CA TYR A 50 23.87 3.86 11.09
C TYR A 50 25.35 4.23 11.13
N LYS A 51 25.63 5.54 11.25
CA LYS A 51 27.02 6.06 11.31
C LYS A 51 27.83 5.51 12.49
N PHE A 52 27.15 5.05 13.53
CA PHE A 52 27.76 4.49 14.74
C PHE A 52 27.81 2.95 14.75
N GLU A 53 27.29 2.30 13.71
CA GLU A 53 27.34 0.85 13.54
C GLU A 53 28.53 0.42 12.68
N ASP A 54 28.88 -0.86 12.80
CA ASP A 54 29.79 -1.51 11.87
C ASP A 54 29.25 -1.46 10.43
N ALA A 55 30.13 -1.24 9.46
CA ALA A 55 29.77 -1.12 8.04
C ALA A 55 29.13 -2.39 7.46
N ALA A 56 29.36 -3.56 8.07
CA ALA A 56 28.75 -4.82 7.68
C ALA A 56 27.27 -4.94 8.12
N ILE A 57 26.82 -4.16 9.10
CA ILE A 57 25.42 -4.16 9.53
C ILE A 57 24.60 -3.37 8.51
N ARG A 58 23.57 -3.99 7.92
CA ARG A 58 22.70 -3.36 6.91
C ARG A 58 21.25 -3.39 7.35
N HIS A 59 20.65 -2.21 7.36
CA HIS A 59 19.21 -1.99 7.46
C HIS A 59 18.64 -1.76 6.05
N MET A 60 17.33 -1.90 5.92
CA MET A 60 16.61 -1.65 4.66
C MET A 60 15.35 -0.84 4.94
N GLY A 61 15.08 0.13 4.07
CA GLY A 61 13.86 0.91 4.12
C GLY A 61 13.97 2.20 3.30
N PRO A 62 12.88 2.98 3.25
CA PRO A 62 12.93 4.32 2.69
C PRO A 62 13.70 5.27 3.60
N MET A 63 14.13 6.40 3.05
CA MET A 63 14.59 7.52 3.88
C MET A 63 13.39 8.17 4.59
N ALA A 64 13.61 8.69 5.80
CA ALA A 64 12.52 9.24 6.62
C ALA A 64 11.82 10.44 5.95
N GLN A 65 12.58 11.28 5.25
CA GLN A 65 12.06 12.47 4.57
C GLN A 65 11.18 12.09 3.38
N ASP A 66 11.55 11.08 2.60
CA ASP A 66 10.75 10.61 1.46
C ASP A 66 9.44 9.99 1.97
N PHE A 67 9.52 9.18 3.04
CA PHE A 67 8.35 8.59 3.68
C PHE A 67 7.40 9.66 4.23
N TYR A 68 7.93 10.64 4.96
CA TYR A 68 7.14 11.74 5.49
C TYR A 68 6.56 12.62 4.37
N GLY A 69 7.32 12.90 3.31
CA GLY A 69 6.84 13.65 2.16
C GLY A 69 5.69 12.97 1.42
N ALA A 70 5.70 11.64 1.33
CA ALA A 70 4.64 10.88 0.68
C ALA A 70 3.39 10.71 1.55
N PHE A 71 3.55 10.45 2.85
CA PHE A 71 2.43 10.03 3.71
C PHE A 71 2.05 11.03 4.80
N GLY A 72 2.94 11.95 5.18
CA GLY A 72 2.70 12.91 6.26
C GLY A 72 2.46 12.29 7.63
N LEU A 73 2.86 11.02 7.83
CA LEU A 73 2.64 10.27 9.07
C LEU A 73 3.71 10.57 10.12
N GLY A 74 3.31 10.57 11.38
CA GLY A 74 4.16 10.97 12.50
C GLY A 74 4.26 12.49 12.66
N ASN A 75 5.10 12.93 13.61
CA ASN A 75 5.29 14.34 13.94
C ASN A 75 6.67 14.90 13.53
N THR A 76 7.43 14.15 12.71
CA THR A 76 8.76 14.56 12.24
C THR A 76 9.12 13.85 10.93
N ASP A 77 9.90 14.52 10.09
CA ASP A 77 10.51 14.00 8.86
C ASP A 77 11.85 13.27 9.09
N LYS A 78 12.32 13.18 10.35
CA LYS A 78 13.62 12.59 10.72
C LYS A 78 13.53 11.17 11.24
N ALA A 79 12.32 10.64 11.40
CA ALA A 79 12.08 9.29 11.88
C ALA A 79 10.88 8.69 11.16
N ILE A 80 10.91 7.37 11.02
CA ILE A 80 9.76 6.59 10.60
C ILE A 80 9.30 5.81 11.83
N PHE A 81 8.08 6.06 12.30
CA PHE A 81 7.53 5.24 13.36
C PHE A 81 7.21 3.85 12.80
N HIS A 82 7.67 2.81 13.49
CA HIS A 82 7.51 1.42 13.03
C HIS A 82 6.05 1.05 12.77
N MET A 83 5.11 1.56 13.58
CA MET A 83 3.67 1.37 13.37
C MET A 83 3.19 1.96 12.03
N ASP A 84 3.68 3.15 11.66
CA ASP A 84 3.32 3.81 10.40
C ASP A 84 3.89 3.04 9.20
N ALA A 85 5.15 2.59 9.28
CA ALA A 85 5.75 1.75 8.24
C ALA A 85 5.00 0.43 8.04
N ILE A 86 4.60 -0.23 9.14
CA ILE A 86 3.81 -1.46 9.09
C ILE A 86 2.43 -1.18 8.49
N GLY A 87 1.76 -0.10 8.89
CA GLY A 87 0.46 0.30 8.36
C GLY A 87 0.49 0.55 6.85
N VAL A 88 1.49 1.32 6.37
CA VAL A 88 1.72 1.57 4.95
C VAL A 88 2.00 0.27 4.19
N CYS A 89 2.82 -0.63 4.74
CA CYS A 89 3.09 -1.93 4.13
C CYS A 89 1.81 -2.78 3.99
N LEU A 90 1.01 -2.89 5.05
CA LEU A 90 -0.24 -3.65 5.06
C LEU A 90 -1.28 -3.07 4.07
N ALA A 91 -1.41 -1.75 4.01
CA ALA A 91 -2.27 -1.08 3.04
C ALA A 91 -1.79 -1.31 1.60
N SER A 92 -0.47 -1.21 1.36
CA SER A 92 0.11 -1.47 0.03
C SER A 92 -0.12 -2.92 -0.43
N ILE A 93 -0.02 -3.90 0.47
CA ILE A 93 -0.33 -5.31 0.15
C ILE A 93 -1.80 -5.47 -0.26
N LYS A 94 -2.73 -4.77 0.41
CA LYS A 94 -4.15 -4.76 0.02
C LYS A 94 -4.35 -4.12 -1.35
N GLY A 95 -3.69 -3.00 -1.63
CA GLY A 95 -3.70 -2.36 -2.95
C GLY A 95 -3.16 -3.28 -4.03
N LEU A 96 -2.07 -4.00 -3.74
CA LEU A 96 -1.44 -4.92 -4.67
C LEU A 96 -2.37 -6.09 -5.00
N LYS A 97 -3.06 -6.64 -3.99
CA LYS A 97 -4.08 -7.67 -4.21
C LYS A 97 -5.17 -7.18 -5.17
N GLN A 98 -5.69 -5.97 -4.95
CA GLN A 98 -6.72 -5.40 -5.83
C GLN A 98 -6.21 -5.24 -7.27
N LEU A 99 -4.99 -4.72 -7.43
CA LEU A 99 -4.35 -4.59 -8.75
C LEU A 99 -4.20 -5.93 -9.46
N VAL A 100 -3.76 -6.98 -8.76
CA VAL A 100 -3.63 -8.34 -9.32
C VAL A 100 -4.98 -8.90 -9.75
N GLU A 101 -6.02 -8.74 -8.92
CA GLU A 101 -7.37 -9.18 -9.27
C GLU A 101 -7.95 -8.43 -10.47
N ASP A 102 -7.73 -7.11 -10.55
CA ASP A 102 -8.15 -6.28 -11.68
C ASP A 102 -7.43 -6.67 -12.97
N GLN A 103 -6.13 -6.92 -12.90
CA GLN A 103 -5.34 -7.43 -14.02
C GLN A 103 -5.82 -8.82 -14.46
N GLY A 104 -6.09 -9.73 -13.53
CA GLY A 104 -6.65 -11.05 -13.83
C GLY A 104 -8.00 -10.96 -14.57
N ARG A 105 -8.91 -10.08 -14.10
CA ARG A 105 -10.18 -9.81 -14.79
C ARG A 105 -9.99 -9.26 -16.21
N ARG A 106 -8.99 -8.39 -16.41
CA ARG A 106 -8.67 -7.83 -17.73
C ARG A 106 -8.12 -8.87 -18.67
N ILE A 107 -7.24 -9.75 -18.18
CA ILE A 107 -6.67 -10.86 -18.97
C ILE A 107 -7.79 -11.79 -19.44
N ALA A 108 -8.67 -12.25 -18.54
CA ALA A 108 -9.79 -13.12 -18.90
C ALA A 108 -10.71 -12.50 -19.98
N ARG A 109 -11.03 -11.20 -19.86
CA ARG A 109 -11.82 -10.51 -20.89
C ARG A 109 -11.09 -10.38 -22.23
N ASN A 110 -9.77 -10.19 -22.20
CA ASN A 110 -8.99 -10.11 -23.42
C ASN A 110 -8.90 -11.48 -24.11
N GLU A 111 -8.77 -12.57 -23.35
CA GLU A 111 -8.79 -13.94 -23.85
C GLU A 111 -10.13 -14.27 -24.53
N GLU A 112 -11.26 -13.95 -23.90
CA GLU A 112 -12.59 -14.12 -24.49
C GLU A 112 -12.74 -13.37 -25.83
N ARG A 113 -12.30 -12.10 -25.87
CA ARG A 113 -12.33 -11.30 -27.11
C ARG A 113 -11.39 -11.85 -28.19
N LEU A 114 -10.26 -12.42 -27.82
CA LEU A 114 -9.34 -13.06 -28.78
C LEU A 114 -9.97 -14.30 -29.38
N GLU A 115 -10.63 -15.13 -28.58
CA GLU A 115 -11.38 -16.29 -29.08
C GLU A 115 -12.53 -15.88 -30.00
N GLU A 116 -13.30 -14.86 -29.62
CA GLU A 116 -14.39 -14.33 -30.45
C GLU A 116 -13.86 -13.80 -31.79
N ASN A 117 -12.81 -12.98 -31.76
CA ASN A 117 -12.18 -12.47 -32.97
C ASN A 117 -11.63 -13.60 -33.86
N ALA A 118 -11.02 -14.63 -33.28
CA ALA A 118 -10.53 -15.78 -34.03
C ALA A 118 -11.66 -16.50 -34.77
N ARG A 119 -12.80 -16.73 -34.09
CA ARG A 119 -14.00 -17.33 -34.71
C ARG A 119 -14.54 -16.46 -35.85
N LEU A 120 -14.60 -15.14 -35.67
CA LEU A 120 -15.06 -14.22 -36.72
C LEU A 120 -14.13 -14.22 -37.93
N ILE A 121 -12.82 -14.28 -37.73
CA ILE A 121 -11.84 -14.38 -38.82
C ILE A 121 -12.04 -15.67 -39.61
N GLU A 122 -12.24 -16.80 -38.94
CA GLU A 122 -12.52 -18.09 -39.61
C GLU A 122 -13.81 -18.03 -40.44
N GLN A 123 -14.87 -17.41 -39.92
CA GLN A 123 -16.13 -17.24 -40.65
C GLN A 123 -15.96 -16.39 -41.91
N LEU A 124 -15.28 -15.24 -41.81
CA LEU A 124 -15.04 -14.36 -42.95
C LEU A 124 -14.18 -15.03 -44.04
N GLN A 125 -13.18 -15.81 -43.63
CA GLN A 125 -12.36 -16.58 -44.57
C GLN A 125 -13.16 -17.71 -45.26
N GLY A 126 -14.08 -18.35 -44.54
CA GLY A 126 -14.97 -19.38 -45.08
C GLY A 126 -15.96 -18.84 -46.12
N ASP A 127 -16.53 -17.65 -45.87
CA ASP A 127 -17.51 -17.02 -46.78
C ASP A 127 -16.87 -16.52 -48.09
N HIS A 128 -15.62 -16.04 -48.05
CA HIS A 128 -14.89 -15.63 -49.26
C HIS A 128 -14.44 -16.80 -50.15
N GLY A 129 -14.38 -18.02 -49.61
CA GLY A 129 -14.05 -19.23 -50.39
C GLY A 129 -15.22 -19.80 -51.21
N GLN A 130 -16.46 -19.36 -50.97
CA GLN A 130 -17.67 -19.86 -51.65
C GLN A 130 -18.20 -18.92 -52.76
N GLY A 131 -17.68 -17.69 -52.86
CA GLY A 131 -18.15 -16.67 -53.81
C GLY A 131 -17.48 -16.65 -55.18
N ASP A 132 -16.40 -17.43 -55.38
CA ASP A 132 -15.56 -17.41 -56.60
C ASP A 132 -15.69 -18.69 -57.47
N SER A 133 -16.78 -19.46 -57.31
CA SER A 133 -17.10 -20.67 -58.11
C SER A 133 -18.31 -20.49 -59.02
#